data_AF-A0A934W3N5-F1
#
_entry.id   AF-A0A934W3N5-F1
#
_cell.length_a   1.000
_cell.length_b   1.000
_cell.length_c   1.000
_cell.angle_alpha   90.00
_cell.angle_beta   90.00
_cell.angle_gamma   90.00
#
_symmetry.space_group_name_H-M   'P 1'
#
loop_
_entity.id
_entity.type
_entity.pdbx_description
1 polymer ?
#
loop_
_entity_poly.entity_id
_entity_poly.type
_entity_poly.pdbx_seq_one_letter_code
_entity_poly.pdbx_strand_id
1 'polypeptide(L)'
;MSKGLNRSTVSLSYALTKDIAGNLLTGNDHRAMIYLKALNKSLEALLEKLDAGNDVRAERKLEATLRTIRQEMDEAHAAVPHDETSMGTSLQQWEERGFSMSDFAQPLDADVMAEVLAQNGIEIVDGKLVRTGKAMGEA
;
A
#
# COMPACT_ATOMS: atom_id res chain seq x y z
N MET A 1 -10.95 3.18 20.42
CA MET A 1 -10.61 2.29 19.28
C MET A 1 -10.16 3.05 18.01
N SER A 2 -10.00 4.38 18.02
CA SER A 2 -9.75 5.18 16.80
C SER A 2 -8.29 5.26 16.30
N LYS A 3 -7.30 5.02 17.17
CA LYS A 3 -5.86 5.15 16.81
C LYS A 3 -5.38 4.07 15.84
N GLY A 4 -5.91 2.85 15.97
CA GLY A 4 -5.53 1.72 15.11
C GLY A 4 -5.96 1.94 13.66
N LEU A 5 -7.19 2.40 13.45
CA LEU A 5 -7.73 2.65 12.11
C LEU A 5 -6.98 3.78 11.39
N ASN A 6 -6.70 4.89 12.09
CA ASN A 6 -5.90 5.99 11.53
C ASN A 6 -4.50 5.52 11.11
N ARG A 7 -3.82 4.75 11.97
CA ARG A 7 -2.49 4.21 11.67
C ARG A 7 -2.55 3.27 10.46
N SER A 8 -3.53 2.38 10.41
CA SER A 8 -3.76 1.48 9.27
C SER A 8 -4.01 2.23 7.97
N THR A 9 -4.77 3.33 7.99
CA THR A 9 -4.97 4.16 6.78
C THR A 9 -3.67 4.80 6.34
N VAL A 10 -2.89 5.39 7.25
CA VAL A 10 -1.58 5.99 6.91
C VAL A 10 -0.63 4.93 6.34
N SER A 11 -0.57 3.74 6.94
CA SER A 11 0.25 2.64 6.42
C SER A 11 -0.20 2.19 5.02
N LEU A 12 -1.52 2.14 4.76
CA LEU A 12 -2.04 1.83 3.43
C LEU A 12 -1.67 2.91 2.42
N SER A 13 -1.86 4.19 2.77
CA SER A 13 -1.51 5.32 1.90
C SER A 13 -0.02 5.32 1.57
N TYR A 14 0.85 4.99 2.54
CA TYR A 14 2.29 4.84 2.32
C TYR A 14 2.64 3.63 1.44
N ALA A 15 1.95 2.49 1.59
CA ALA A 15 2.14 1.36 0.69
C ALA A 15 1.73 1.71 -0.75
N LEU A 16 0.59 2.40 -0.90
CA LEU A 16 0.10 2.86 -2.20
C LEU A 16 1.10 3.78 -2.92
N THR A 17 1.78 4.70 -2.22
CA THR A 17 2.80 5.54 -2.87
C THR A 17 3.97 4.73 -3.42
N LYS A 18 4.40 3.67 -2.72
CA LYS A 18 5.43 2.75 -3.22
C LYS A 18 4.98 1.98 -4.44
N ASP A 19 3.76 1.44 -4.39
CA ASP A 19 3.21 0.68 -5.51
C ASP A 19 2.96 1.56 -6.73
N ILE A 20 2.54 2.82 -6.55
CA ILE A 20 2.42 3.79 -7.65
C ILE A 20 3.78 4.01 -8.30
N ALA A 21 4.82 4.29 -7.51
CA ALA A 21 6.17 4.46 -8.02
C ALA A 21 6.65 3.22 -8.78
N GLY A 22 6.50 2.02 -8.19
CA GLY A 22 6.85 0.76 -8.82
C GLY A 22 6.16 0.57 -10.17
N ASN A 23 4.84 0.81 -10.22
CA ASN A 23 4.08 0.69 -11.47
C ASN A 23 4.54 1.69 -12.53
N LEU A 24 4.81 2.95 -12.17
CA LEU A 24 5.33 3.96 -13.12
C LEU A 24 6.71 3.58 -13.66
N LEU A 25 7.59 3.04 -12.81
CA LEU A 25 8.93 2.60 -13.21
C LEU A 25 8.90 1.35 -14.10
N THR A 26 7.87 0.52 -13.95
CA THR A 26 7.67 -0.70 -14.74
C THR A 26 6.68 -0.51 -15.89
N GLY A 27 6.45 0.73 -16.35
CA GLY A 27 5.60 1.04 -17.51
C GLY A 27 4.11 0.73 -17.36
N ASN A 28 3.66 0.51 -16.13
CA ASN A 28 2.31 0.09 -15.79
C ASN A 28 1.43 1.28 -15.37
N ASP A 29 1.43 2.32 -16.20
CA ASP A 29 0.75 3.60 -15.93
C ASP A 29 -0.73 3.44 -15.58
N HIS A 30 -1.42 2.48 -16.21
CA HIS A 30 -2.82 2.21 -15.92
C HIS A 30 -3.02 1.78 -14.45
N ARG A 31 -2.19 0.86 -13.96
CA ARG A 31 -2.25 0.40 -12.56
C ARG A 31 -1.81 1.50 -11.60
N ALA A 32 -0.80 2.29 -11.96
CA ALA A 32 -0.38 3.46 -11.19
C ALA A 32 -1.53 4.47 -11.00
N MET A 33 -2.32 4.75 -12.04
CA MET A 33 -3.46 5.67 -11.98
C MET A 33 -4.60 5.14 -11.09
N ILE A 34 -4.88 3.84 -11.12
CA ILE A 34 -5.85 3.22 -10.20
C ILE A 34 -5.37 3.40 -8.76
N TYR A 35 -4.09 3.13 -8.49
CA TYR A 35 -3.55 3.21 -7.13
C TYR A 35 -3.46 4.66 -6.64
N LEU A 36 -3.22 5.62 -7.53
CA LEU A 36 -3.30 7.05 -7.21
C LEU A 36 -4.73 7.47 -6.83
N LYS A 37 -5.74 6.96 -7.54
CA LYS A 37 -7.15 7.19 -7.19
C LYS A 37 -7.49 6.58 -5.82
N ALA A 38 -6.98 5.38 -5.53
CA ALA A 38 -7.13 4.74 -4.23
C ALA A 38 -6.45 5.55 -3.10
N LEU A 39 -5.25 6.09 -3.35
CA LEU A 39 -4.53 6.94 -2.42
C LEU A 39 -5.36 8.18 -2.06
N ASN A 40 -5.88 8.91 -3.05
CA ASN A 40 -6.71 10.08 -2.81
C ASN A 40 -7.95 9.74 -1.98
N LYS A 41 -8.68 8.67 -2.34
CA LYS A 41 -9.84 8.19 -1.55
C LYS A 41 -9.47 7.86 -0.09
N SER A 42 -8.31 7.24 0.13
CA SER A 42 -7.85 6.88 1.48
C SER A 42 -7.57 8.12 2.33
N LEU A 43 -6.93 9.12 1.74
CA LEU A 43 -6.57 10.37 2.42
C LEU A 43 -7.80 11.24 2.67
N GLU A 44 -8.70 11.37 1.70
CA GLU A 44 -9.98 12.08 1.86
C GLU A 44 -10.82 11.47 3.00
N ALA A 45 -10.99 10.15 3.01
CA ALA A 45 -11.75 9.47 4.06
C ALA A 45 -11.06 9.59 5.43
N LEU A 46 -9.73 9.63 5.48
CA LEU A 46 -8.99 9.88 6.72
C LEU A 46 -9.22 11.29 7.22
N LEU A 47 -9.13 12.30 6.35
CA LEU A 47 -9.38 13.71 6.68
C LEU A 47 -10.81 13.90 7.21
N GLU A 48 -11.82 13.38 6.50
CA GLU A 48 -13.21 13.41 6.95
C GLU A 48 -13.39 12.78 8.34
N LYS A 49 -12.70 11.66 8.61
CA LYS A 49 -12.76 10.99 9.91
C LYS A 49 -12.04 11.77 11.00
N LEU A 50 -10.93 12.43 10.68
CA LEU A 50 -10.19 13.27 11.62
C LEU A 50 -11.02 14.50 12.01
N ASP A 51 -11.66 15.15 11.04
CA ASP A 51 -12.54 16.30 11.26
C ASP A 51 -13.77 15.94 12.11
N ALA A 52 -14.30 14.72 11.94
CA ALA A 52 -15.41 14.20 12.73
C ALA A 52 -15.02 13.73 14.16
N GLY A 53 -13.72 13.66 14.48
CA GLY A 53 -13.23 13.28 15.80
C GLY A 53 -13.55 11.83 16.21
N ASN A 54 -14.43 11.67 17.20
CA ASN A 54 -14.83 10.37 17.77
C ASN A 54 -16.20 9.89 17.23
N ASP A 55 -16.68 10.42 16.10
CA ASP A 55 -17.93 9.95 15.48
C ASP A 55 -17.77 8.52 14.94
N VAL A 56 -18.52 7.59 15.55
CA VAL A 56 -18.56 6.17 15.16
C VAL A 56 -19.03 5.97 13.71
N ARG A 57 -19.88 6.88 13.18
CA ARG A 57 -20.30 6.82 11.76
C ARG A 57 -19.14 7.11 10.83
N ALA A 58 -18.29 8.08 11.19
CA ALA A 58 -17.10 8.41 10.42
C ALA A 58 -16.06 7.29 10.48
N GLU A 59 -15.91 6.62 11.64
CA GLU A 59 -15.05 5.43 11.76
C GLU A 59 -15.53 4.29 10.84
N ARG A 60 -16.82 3.98 10.84
CA ARG A 60 -17.40 2.96 9.96
C ARG A 60 -17.28 3.30 8.47
N LYS A 61 -17.45 4.59 8.13
CA LYS A 61 -17.26 5.09 6.76
C LYS A 61 -15.81 4.87 6.31
N LEU A 62 -14.84 5.23 7.17
CA LEU A 62 -13.42 5.00 6.89
C LEU A 62 -13.14 3.51 6.67
N GLU A 63 -13.60 2.62 7.55
CA GLU A 63 -13.42 1.17 7.34
C GLU A 63 -14.04 0.66 6.04
N ALA A 64 -15.25 1.12 5.68
CA ALA A 64 -15.90 0.74 4.45
C ALA A 64 -15.09 1.20 3.22
N THR A 65 -14.62 2.45 3.24
CA THR A 65 -13.76 2.98 2.18
C THR A 65 -12.48 2.17 2.04
N LEU A 66 -11.81 1.82 3.14
CA LEU A 66 -10.58 1.01 3.09
C LEU A 66 -10.83 -0.39 2.53
N ARG A 67 -11.99 -1.01 2.84
CA ARG A 67 -12.39 -2.31 2.26
C ARG A 67 -12.58 -2.20 0.75
N THR A 68 -13.29 -1.17 0.29
CA THR A 68 -13.48 -0.91 -1.14
C THR A 68 -12.16 -0.68 -1.86
N ILE A 69 -11.25 0.10 -1.27
CA ILE A 69 -9.92 0.33 -1.83
C ILE A 69 -9.16 -0.99 -2.02
N ARG A 70 -9.14 -1.86 -1.01
CA ARG A 70 -8.47 -3.16 -1.10
C ARG A 70 -9.04 -4.00 -2.24
N GLN A 71 -10.37 -4.04 -2.36
CA GLN A 71 -11.02 -4.75 -3.45
C GLN A 71 -10.66 -4.17 -4.83
N GLU A 72 -10.68 -2.84 -4.98
CA GLU A 72 -10.27 -2.17 -6.24
C GLU A 72 -8.79 -2.48 -6.58
N MET A 73 -7.92 -2.55 -5.58
CA MET A 73 -6.51 -2.91 -5.77
C MET A 73 -6.34 -4.37 -6.23
N ASP A 74 -7.07 -5.30 -5.62
CA ASP A 74 -7.04 -6.72 -5.97
C ASP A 74 -7.53 -6.94 -7.42
N GLU A 75 -8.63 -6.28 -7.79
CA GLU A 75 -9.19 -6.32 -9.15
C GLU A 75 -8.19 -5.76 -10.18
N ALA A 76 -7.54 -4.63 -9.87
CA ALA A 76 -6.53 -4.03 -10.74
C ALA A 76 -5.28 -4.91 -10.88
N HIS A 77 -4.91 -5.63 -9.83
CA HIS A 77 -3.78 -6.56 -9.86
C HIS A 77 -4.07 -7.76 -10.77
N ALA A 78 -5.31 -8.26 -10.76
CA ALA A 78 -5.75 -9.35 -11.61
C ALA A 78 -5.96 -8.94 -13.08
N ALA A 79 -6.45 -7.72 -13.32
CA ALA A 79 -6.85 -7.26 -14.65
C ALA A 79 -5.69 -6.77 -15.52
N VAL A 80 -4.63 -6.22 -14.90
CA VAL A 80 -3.50 -5.62 -15.62
C VAL A 80 -2.26 -6.49 -15.37
N PRO A 81 -1.78 -7.31 -16.32
CA PRO A 81 -0.57 -8.10 -16.10
C PRO A 81 0.66 -7.22 -15.90
N HIS A 82 1.64 -7.72 -15.13
CA HIS A 82 2.94 -7.08 -15.03
C HIS A 82 3.70 -7.26 -16.35
N ASP A 83 4.08 -6.16 -17.00
CA ASP A 83 4.86 -6.18 -18.24
C ASP A 83 6.31 -5.76 -17.97
N GLU A 84 7.15 -6.75 -17.64
CA GLU A 84 8.58 -6.55 -17.38
C GLU A 84 9.35 -6.01 -18.60
N THR A 85 8.82 -6.20 -19.81
CA THR A 85 9.51 -5.76 -21.04
C THR A 85 9.47 -4.24 -21.23
N SER A 86 8.52 -3.58 -20.57
CA SER A 86 8.35 -2.12 -20.61
C SER A 86 9.19 -1.37 -19.56
N MET A 87 9.81 -2.08 -18.62
CA MET A 87 10.55 -1.50 -17.50
C MET A 87 11.76 -0.70 -17.97
N GLY A 88 12.60 -1.25 -18.86
CA GLY A 88 13.81 -0.55 -19.33
C GLY A 88 13.50 0.79 -20.00
N THR A 89 12.49 0.80 -20.88
CA THR A 89 12.04 2.02 -21.56
C THR A 89 11.45 3.04 -20.58
N SER A 90 10.66 2.59 -19.62
CA SER A 90 10.01 3.46 -18.65
C SER A 90 11.01 4.08 -17.67
N LEU A 91 11.97 3.28 -17.19
CA LEU A 91 13.09 3.76 -16.38
C LEU A 91 13.86 4.86 -17.10
N GLN A 92 14.22 4.65 -18.36
CA GLN A 92 14.92 5.66 -19.16
C GLN A 92 14.10 6.96 -19.28
N GLN A 93 12.78 6.87 -19.52
CA GLN A 93 11.90 8.04 -19.59
C GLN A 93 11.82 8.82 -18.28
N TRP A 94 11.86 8.13 -17.14
CA TRP A 94 11.87 8.79 -15.81
C TRP A 94 13.23 9.40 -15.49
N GLU A 95 14.33 8.75 -15.86
CA GLU A 95 15.68 9.29 -15.73
C GLU A 95 15.85 10.58 -16.56
N GLU A 96 15.32 10.62 -17.80
CA GLU A 96 15.28 11.82 -18.64
C GLU A 96 14.49 12.98 -18.01
N ARG A 97 13.55 12.67 -17.11
CA ARG A 97 12.77 13.65 -16.32
C ARG A 97 13.42 14.00 -14.98
N GLY A 98 14.61 13.47 -14.70
CA GLY A 98 15.37 13.74 -13.47
C GLY A 98 14.96 12.87 -12.27
N PHE A 99 14.24 11.77 -12.49
CA PHE A 99 13.87 10.83 -11.44
C PHE A 99 14.63 9.51 -11.61
N SER A 100 15.20 9.00 -10.54
CA SER A 100 15.97 7.76 -10.50
C SER A 100 15.32 6.70 -9.62
N MET A 101 15.67 5.43 -9.82
CA MET A 101 15.22 4.34 -8.94
C MET A 101 15.55 4.59 -7.45
N SER A 102 16.66 5.26 -7.15
CA SER A 102 17.05 5.62 -5.78
C SER A 102 16.09 6.60 -5.10
N ASP A 103 15.36 7.42 -5.85
CA ASP A 103 14.39 8.38 -5.29
C ASP A 103 13.14 7.66 -4.74
N PHE A 104 12.88 6.45 -5.21
CA PHE A 104 11.75 5.61 -4.80
C PHE A 104 12.17 4.46 -3.88
N ALA A 105 13.46 4.12 -3.85
CA ALA A 105 14.04 3.16 -2.94
C ALA A 105 14.28 3.77 -1.55
N GLN A 106 13.22 4.20 -0.85
CA GLN A 106 13.33 4.31 0.60
C GLN A 106 13.07 2.93 1.21
N PRO A 107 14.10 2.28 1.79
CA PRO A 107 13.85 1.11 2.62
C PRO A 107 12.81 1.52 3.67
N LEU A 108 11.77 0.71 3.83
CA LEU A 108 11.03 0.80 5.08
C LEU A 108 12.06 0.64 6.18
N ASP A 109 11.99 1.50 7.19
CA ASP A 109 12.74 1.31 8.43
C ASP A 109 12.60 -0.17 8.81
N ALA A 110 13.74 -0.83 9.05
CA ALA A 110 13.80 -2.25 9.35
C ALA A 110 12.87 -2.60 10.51
N ASP A 111 12.66 -1.66 11.44
CA ASP A 111 11.77 -1.79 12.58
C ASP A 111 10.29 -1.82 12.15
N VAL A 112 9.91 -1.01 11.16
CA VAL A 112 8.54 -0.97 10.62
C VAL A 112 8.25 -2.22 9.79
N MET A 113 9.22 -2.71 9.01
CA MET A 113 9.08 -3.99 8.32
C MET A 113 8.98 -5.15 9.29
N ALA A 114 9.79 -5.17 10.35
CA ALA A 114 9.71 -6.21 11.38
C ALA A 114 8.33 -6.21 12.06
N GLU A 115 7.77 -5.03 12.36
CA GLU A 115 6.43 -4.90 12.96
C GLU A 115 5.34 -5.43 12.00
N VAL A 116 5.38 -5.07 10.72
CA VAL A 116 4.40 -5.53 9.72
C VAL A 116 4.48 -7.03 9.49
N LEU A 117 5.70 -7.58 9.42
CA LEU A 117 5.92 -9.02 9.25
C LEU A 117 5.38 -9.79 10.46
N ALA A 118 5.70 -9.34 11.69
CA ALA A 118 5.19 -9.95 12.92
C ALA A 118 3.65 -9.92 13.01
N GLN A 119 3.01 -8.81 12.63
CA GLN A 119 1.54 -8.69 12.63
C GLN A 119 0.85 -9.65 11.66
N ASN A 120 1.53 -10.07 10.59
CA ASN A 120 1.00 -11.00 9.59
C ASN A 120 1.44 -12.45 9.83
N GLY A 121 2.11 -12.74 10.95
CA GLY A 121 2.67 -14.06 11.25
C GLY A 121 3.72 -14.46 10.22
N ILE A 122 4.56 -13.52 9.81
CA ILE A 122 5.65 -13.73 8.87
C ILE A 122 6.95 -13.39 9.58
N GLU A 123 7.94 -14.26 9.48
CA GLU A 123 9.27 -14.07 10.05
C GLU A 123 10.32 -14.17 8.94
N ILE A 124 11.48 -13.54 9.14
CA ILE A 124 12.64 -13.71 8.26
C ILE A 124 13.53 -14.77 8.88
N VAL A 125 13.61 -15.94 8.26
CA VAL A 125 14.49 -17.05 8.65
C VAL A 125 15.50 -17.25 7.53
N ASP A 126 16.79 -17.11 7.83
CA ASP A 126 17.91 -17.22 6.86
C ASP A 126 17.71 -16.37 5.59
N GLY A 127 17.23 -15.13 5.77
CA GLY A 127 16.97 -14.20 4.67
C GLY A 127 15.74 -14.53 3.82
N LYS A 128 14.91 -15.50 4.23
CA LYS A 128 13.67 -15.88 3.55
C LYS A 128 12.46 -15.56 4.42
N LEU A 129 11.39 -15.10 3.78
CA LEU A 129 10.10 -14.86 4.44
C LEU A 129 9.41 -16.21 4.68
N VAL A 130 9.13 -16.52 5.93
CA VAL A 130 8.48 -17.76 6.39
C VAL A 130 7.19 -17.39 7.13
N ARG A 131 6.06 -17.96 6.69
CA ARG A 131 4.77 -17.76 7.37
C ARG A 131 4.72 -18.68 8.60
N THR A 132 4.76 -18.10 9.79
CA THR A 132 4.62 -18.83 11.03
C THR A 132 3.13 -19.04 11.30
N GLY A 133 2.70 -20.30 11.16
CA GLY A 133 1.33 -20.70 11.43
C GLY A 133 0.98 -20.56 12.91
N LYS A 134 0.62 -19.36 13.36
CA LYS A 134 -0.25 -19.22 14.53
C LYS A 134 -1.67 -19.03 14.03
N ALA A 135 -2.33 -20.15 13.77
CA ALA A 135 -3.78 -20.18 13.80
C ALA A 135 -4.21 -19.59 15.15
N MET A 136 -4.99 -18.51 15.14
CA MET A 136 -5.80 -18.17 16.29
C MET A 136 -6.79 -19.32 16.50
N GLY A 137 -6.44 -20.21 17.42
CA GLY A 137 -7.38 -21.16 18.00
C GLY A 137 -8.43 -20.40 18.81
N GLU A 138 -9.65 -20.91 18.70
CA GLU A 138 -10.76 -20.87 19.64
C GLU A 138 -10.39 -20.47 21.08
N ALA A 139 -11.05 -19.44 21.60
CA ALA A 139 -11.74 -19.36 22.90
C ALA A 139 -12.28 -17.94 23.12
#